data_AF-A0A1C6D607-F1
#
_entry.id   AF-A0A1C6D607-F1
#
_cell.length_a   1.000
_cell.length_b   1.000
_cell.length_c   1.000
_cell.angle_alpha   90.00
_cell.angle_beta   90.00
_cell.angle_gamma   90.00
#
_symmetry.space_group_name_H-M   'P 1'
#
loop_
_entity.id
_entity.type
_entity.pdbx_description
1 polymer ?
#
loop_
_entity_poly.entity_id
_entity_poly.type
_entity_poly.pdbx_seq_one_letter_code
_entity_poly.pdbx_strand_id
1 'polypeptide(L)'
;MNRLEYLTQLRRLLEDGGLAEDEINDAMGFYEEIFLDAGAAHEAETAANLGSPEELANKILQDSGIHPQGDSVFQMEAAADPLQARDTDNNVPQNGNSLSKLLVIIITSPIWFSLMCAFAAIALAILCALLSIIIAVFATGFSLTIGGIVTLFTVYPAGIALIGAGLICIGLGGMIVMPIIRCIWRGCVSLFNKFTNFVHRFVSSKAVA
;
A
#
# COMPACT_ATOMS: atom_id res chain seq x y z
N MET A 1 37.05 20.57 6.23
CA MET A 1 38.00 19.70 5.51
C MET A 1 37.96 20.06 4.03
N ASN A 2 39.09 19.97 3.33
CA ASN A 2 39.11 20.14 1.87
C ASN A 2 38.70 18.84 1.18
N ARG A 3 38.26 18.91 -0.08
CA ARG A 3 37.79 17.75 -0.86
C ARG A 3 38.78 16.57 -0.83
N LEU A 4 40.05 16.86 -1.08
CA LEU A 4 41.10 15.84 -1.19
C LEU A 4 41.30 15.09 0.13
N GLU A 5 41.22 15.80 1.25
CA GLU A 5 41.36 15.22 2.58
C GLU A 5 40.18 14.32 2.93
N TYR A 6 38.96 14.74 2.59
CA TYR A 6 37.73 13.99 2.81
C TYR A 6 37.72 12.68 2.00
N LEU A 7 37.98 12.79 0.69
CA LEU A 7 38.01 11.64 -0.22
C LEU A 7 39.13 10.66 0.12
N THR A 8 40.30 11.14 0.55
CA THR A 8 41.40 10.26 0.98
C THR A 8 41.05 9.48 2.25
N GLN A 9 40.37 10.11 3.22
CA GLN A 9 39.91 9.43 4.42
C GLN A 9 38.80 8.42 4.12
N LEU A 10 37.83 8.78 3.29
CA LEU A 10 36.76 7.89 2.84
C LEU A 10 37.33 6.63 2.18
N ARG A 11 38.26 6.79 1.23
CA ARG A 11 38.92 5.67 0.56
C ARG A 11 39.60 4.73 1.56
N ARG A 12 40.38 5.26 2.51
CA ARG A 12 41.06 4.44 3.53
C ARG A 12 40.07 3.62 4.36
N LEU A 13 38.94 4.21 4.74
CA LEU A 13 37.94 3.54 5.55
C LEU A 13 37.21 2.44 4.78
N LEU A 14 36.98 2.64 3.47
CA LEU A 14 36.41 1.62 2.60
C LEU A 14 37.42 0.48 2.32
N GLU A 15 38.70 0.80 2.14
CA GLU A 15 39.79 -0.18 2.01
C GLU A 15 39.96 -1.01 3.29
N ASP A 16 39.93 -0.37 4.47
CA ASP A 16 40.01 -1.04 5.78
C ASP A 16 38.76 -1.89 6.07
N GLY A 17 37.60 -1.44 5.59
CA GLY A 17 36.33 -2.16 5.66
C GLY A 17 36.23 -3.40 4.76
N GLY A 18 37.21 -3.64 3.89
CA GLY A 18 37.26 -4.83 3.03
C GLY A 18 36.35 -4.76 1.80
N LEU A 19 36.01 -3.55 1.34
CA LEU A 19 35.23 -3.35 0.12
C LEU A 19 36.08 -3.66 -1.13
N ALA A 20 35.46 -4.16 -2.20
CA ALA A 20 36.19 -4.50 -3.41
C ALA A 20 36.74 -3.24 -4.11
N GLU A 21 37.91 -3.32 -4.75
CA GLU A 21 38.57 -2.14 -5.36
C GLU A 21 37.69 -1.47 -6.42
N ASP A 22 36.86 -2.22 -7.15
CA ASP A 22 35.91 -1.69 -8.13
C ASP A 22 34.79 -0.88 -7.47
N GLU A 23 34.21 -1.36 -6.37
CA GLU A 23 33.19 -0.64 -5.60
C GLU A 23 33.75 0.60 -4.91
N ILE A 24 34.99 0.52 -4.41
CA ILE A 24 35.71 1.68 -3.87
C ILE A 24 35.87 2.73 -4.97
N ASN A 25 36.33 2.35 -6.16
CA ASN A 25 36.54 3.29 -7.26
C ASN A 25 35.22 3.92 -7.73
N ASP A 26 34.13 3.16 -7.76
CA ASP A 26 32.80 3.67 -8.13
C ASP A 26 32.26 4.67 -7.10
N ALA A 27 32.34 4.33 -5.81
CA ALA A 27 31.95 5.23 -4.72
C ALA A 27 32.80 6.52 -4.73
N MET A 28 34.12 6.39 -4.90
CA MET A 28 35.02 7.54 -4.97
C MET A 28 34.69 8.45 -6.16
N GLY A 29 34.38 7.88 -7.33
CA GLY A 29 33.97 8.63 -8.52
C GLY A 29 32.67 9.41 -8.32
N PHE A 30 31.68 8.78 -7.68
CA PHE A 30 30.39 9.42 -7.38
C PHE A 30 30.54 10.64 -6.45
N TYR A 31 31.29 10.50 -5.35
CA TYR A 31 31.50 11.62 -4.44
C TYR A 31 32.44 12.68 -5.03
N GLU A 32 33.42 12.29 -5.84
CA GLU A 32 34.26 13.24 -6.58
C GLU A 32 33.42 14.13 -7.51
N GLU A 33 32.43 13.57 -8.21
CA GLU A 33 31.49 14.33 -9.05
C GLU A 33 30.66 15.33 -8.23
N ILE A 34 30.19 14.95 -7.04
CA ILE A 34 29.45 15.85 -6.13
C ILE A 34 30.32 17.03 -5.69
N PHE A 35 31.59 16.79 -5.36
CA PHE A 35 32.51 17.88 -5.00
C PHE A 35 32.90 18.73 -6.21
N LEU A 36 32.94 18.16 -7.41
CA LEU A 36 33.19 18.89 -8.66
C LEU A 36 32.02 19.80 -9.03
N ASP A 37 30.78 19.33 -8.88
CA ASP A 37 29.56 20.12 -9.13
C ASP A 37 29.42 21.29 -8.15
N ALA A 38 29.75 21.08 -6.87
CA ALA A 38 29.77 22.14 -5.87
C ALA A 38 30.86 23.21 -6.13
N GLY A 39 31.94 22.84 -6.80
CA GLY A 39 33.06 23.72 -7.12
C GLY A 39 33.98 24.05 -5.92
N ALA A 40 35.20 24.51 -6.23
CA ALA A 40 36.27 24.74 -5.25
C ALA A 40 35.93 25.73 -4.12
N ALA A 41 34.91 26.58 -4.32
CA ALA A 41 34.46 27.55 -3.31
C ALA A 41 33.58 26.93 -2.22
N HIS A 42 32.94 25.79 -2.49
CA HIS A 42 31.96 25.16 -1.59
C HIS A 42 32.41 23.79 -1.04
N GLU A 43 33.69 23.39 -1.23
CA GLU A 43 34.17 22.07 -0.78
C GLU A 43 33.97 21.81 0.71
N ALA A 44 34.20 22.83 1.56
CA ALA A 44 34.03 22.69 3.00
C ALA A 44 32.55 22.55 3.41
N GLU A 45 31.65 23.17 2.65
CA GLU A 45 30.20 23.10 2.85
C GLU A 45 29.65 21.75 2.37
N THR A 46 30.10 21.27 1.21
CA THR A 46 29.76 19.94 0.69
C THR A 46 30.22 18.84 1.64
N ALA A 47 31.43 18.94 2.19
CA ALA A 47 31.91 17.98 3.19
C ALA A 47 31.05 18.00 4.47
N ALA A 48 30.56 19.18 4.90
CA ALA A 48 29.65 19.27 6.05
C ALA A 48 28.27 18.66 5.74
N ASN A 49 27.77 18.83 4.51
CA ASN A 49 26.49 18.25 4.06
C ASN A 49 26.55 16.73 3.91
N LEU A 50 27.71 16.17 3.55
CA LEU A 50 27.93 14.73 3.43
C LEU A 50 28.14 14.02 4.78
N GLY A 51 28.39 14.78 5.86
CA GLY A 51 28.70 14.24 7.18
C GLY A 51 30.17 13.82 7.32
N SER A 52 30.54 13.15 8.40
CA SER A 52 31.94 12.71 8.59
C SER A 52 32.30 11.57 7.61
N PRO A 53 33.57 11.48 7.15
CA PRO A 53 33.97 10.43 6.23
C PRO A 53 33.82 9.02 6.85
N GLU A 54 33.88 8.91 8.18
CA GLU A 54 33.64 7.68 8.94
C GLU A 54 32.18 7.21 8.88
N GLU A 55 31.23 8.12 9.07
CA GLU A 55 29.80 7.82 8.97
C GLU A 55 29.43 7.42 7.53
N LEU A 56 30.00 8.12 6.55
CA LEU A 56 29.79 7.83 5.14
C LEU A 56 30.35 6.46 4.76
N ALA A 57 31.57 6.14 5.18
CA ALA A 57 32.19 4.83 4.93
C ALA A 57 31.38 3.69 5.56
N ASN A 58 30.97 3.83 6.83
CA ASN A 58 30.16 2.82 7.49
C ASN A 58 28.82 2.59 6.79
N LYS A 59 28.21 3.66 6.26
CA LYS A 59 26.96 3.56 5.50
C LYS A 59 27.15 2.81 4.18
N ILE A 60 28.24 3.07 3.46
CA ILE A 60 28.55 2.40 2.19
C ILE A 60 28.87 0.91 2.43
N LEU A 61 29.64 0.59 3.46
CA LEU A 61 29.95 -0.79 3.83
C LEU A 61 28.68 -1.56 4.21
N GLN A 62 27.79 -0.97 5.01
CA GLN A 62 26.50 -1.57 5.36
C GLN A 62 25.59 -1.78 4.15
N ASP A 63 25.52 -0.82 3.21
CA ASP A 63 24.72 -0.93 1.99
C ASP A 63 25.22 -2.06 1.08
N SER A 64 26.54 -2.26 1.04
CA SER A 64 27.21 -3.33 0.30
C SER A 64 27.13 -4.70 1.00
N GLY A 65 26.48 -4.78 2.17
CA GLY A 65 26.32 -6.02 2.94
C GLY A 65 27.57 -6.45 3.72
N ILE A 66 28.61 -5.62 3.77
CA ILE A 66 29.82 -5.85 4.54
C ILE A 66 29.66 -5.17 5.90
N HIS A 67 29.47 -5.97 6.95
CA HIS A 67 29.55 -5.45 8.32
C HIS A 67 31.02 -5.25 8.68
N PRO A 68 31.50 -4.01 8.86
CA PRO A 68 32.76 -3.83 9.55
C PRO A 68 32.51 -4.20 11.02
N GLN A 69 33.44 -4.94 11.61
CA GLN A 69 33.45 -5.48 12.99
C GLN A 69 32.84 -6.90 13.14
N GLY A 70 33.62 -7.88 12.66
CA GLY A 70 33.93 -9.16 13.33
C GLY A 70 32.85 -9.90 14.11
N ASP A 71 32.27 -10.93 13.50
CA ASP A 71 32.41 -12.31 13.98
C ASP A 71 32.06 -13.27 12.83
N SER A 72 33.00 -14.14 12.51
CA SER A 72 32.91 -15.11 11.43
C SER A 72 32.01 -16.29 11.81
N VAL A 73 30.82 -16.44 11.20
CA VAL A 73 30.16 -17.75 11.15
C VAL A 73 29.50 -17.99 9.80
N PHE A 74 30.20 -18.79 8.99
CA PHE A 74 29.67 -19.58 7.90
C PHE A 74 28.47 -20.40 8.43
N GLN A 75 27.23 -20.01 8.11
CA GLN A 75 26.05 -20.74 8.57
C GLN A 75 25.68 -21.81 7.53
N MET A 76 26.31 -22.99 7.67
CA MET A 76 25.83 -24.22 7.05
C MET A 76 24.75 -24.82 7.95
N GLU A 77 23.52 -24.80 7.45
CA GLU A 77 22.32 -25.33 8.13
C GLU A 77 22.39 -26.87 8.24
N ALA A 78 22.46 -27.39 9.47
CA ALA A 78 22.29 -28.81 9.76
C ALA A 78 21.60 -29.04 11.13
N ALA A 79 20.35 -29.48 11.05
CA ALA A 79 19.53 -30.28 11.96
C ALA A 79 19.94 -30.46 13.45
N ALA A 80 19.03 -30.10 14.37
CA ALA A 80 18.40 -30.98 15.39
C ALA A 80 17.92 -30.21 16.66
N ASP A 81 16.72 -30.57 17.12
CA ASP A 81 15.99 -30.17 18.35
C ASP A 81 16.43 -31.07 19.56
N PRO A 82 16.06 -30.89 20.87
CA PRO A 82 15.67 -29.73 21.72
C PRO A 82 16.47 -29.63 23.07
N LEU A 83 16.06 -28.68 23.93
CA LEU A 83 16.26 -28.57 25.41
C LEU A 83 17.59 -27.98 25.94
N GLN A 84 17.54 -26.71 26.39
CA GLN A 84 17.91 -26.35 27.77
C GLN A 84 17.54 -24.90 28.14
N ALA A 85 17.15 -24.73 29.39
CA ALA A 85 16.61 -23.53 30.01
C ALA A 85 17.69 -22.55 30.51
N ARG A 86 17.44 -21.23 30.43
CA ARG A 86 17.37 -20.32 31.60
C ARG A 86 17.23 -18.86 31.21
N ASP A 87 16.40 -18.22 32.01
CA ASP A 87 16.16 -16.80 32.21
C ASP A 87 17.44 -15.94 32.20
N THR A 88 17.49 -14.91 31.35
CA THR A 88 18.24 -13.67 31.63
C THR A 88 17.51 -12.52 30.96
N ASP A 89 16.79 -11.75 31.78
CA ASP A 89 16.38 -10.37 31.50
C ASP A 89 17.61 -9.55 31.10
N ASN A 90 17.64 -9.07 29.86
CA ASN A 90 18.43 -7.91 29.43
C ASN A 90 17.83 -7.32 28.16
N ASN A 91 17.43 -6.06 28.27
CA ASN A 91 16.89 -5.23 27.21
C ASN A 91 17.95 -4.93 26.14
N VAL A 92 17.99 -5.72 25.07
CA VAL A 92 18.63 -5.34 23.80
C VAL A 92 17.60 -5.59 22.68
N PRO A 93 17.06 -4.55 22.01
CA PRO A 93 16.17 -4.77 20.87
C PRO A 93 17.01 -5.36 19.72
N GLN A 94 16.87 -6.68 19.52
CA GLN A 94 17.35 -7.37 18.32
C GLN A 94 16.69 -6.73 17.09
N ASN A 95 17.41 -5.83 16.44
CA ASN A 95 17.02 -5.16 15.18
C ASN A 95 17.34 -6.02 13.93
N GLY A 96 17.37 -7.35 14.06
CA GLY A 96 17.39 -8.29 12.92
C GLY A 96 15.99 -8.55 12.32
N ASN A 97 14.96 -7.98 12.93
CA ASN A 97 13.56 -8.17 12.54
C ASN A 97 12.94 -6.94 11.82
N SER A 98 13.65 -5.81 11.72
CA SER A 98 13.14 -4.62 11.00
C SER A 98 13.27 -4.76 9.49
N LEU A 99 14.34 -5.36 8.96
CA LEU A 99 14.45 -5.65 7.53
C LEU A 99 13.49 -6.77 7.10
N SER A 100 13.36 -7.83 7.91
CA SER A 100 12.35 -8.86 7.66
C SER A 100 10.91 -8.32 7.79
N LYS A 101 10.62 -7.41 8.74
CA LYS A 101 9.32 -6.71 8.79
C LYS A 101 9.13 -5.76 7.62
N LEU A 102 10.16 -5.04 7.18
CA LEU A 102 10.09 -4.10 6.05
C LEU A 102 9.87 -4.85 4.73
N LEU A 103 10.55 -5.98 4.53
CA LEU A 103 10.40 -6.85 3.37
C LEU A 103 9.04 -7.56 3.38
N VAL A 104 8.57 -8.01 4.54
CA VAL A 104 7.19 -8.51 4.71
C VAL A 104 6.18 -7.42 4.44
N ILE A 105 6.39 -6.16 4.87
CA ILE A 105 5.51 -5.02 4.57
C ILE A 105 5.53 -4.69 3.08
N ILE A 106 6.68 -4.75 2.40
CA ILE A 106 6.78 -4.52 0.94
C ILE A 106 6.04 -5.60 0.16
N ILE A 107 6.10 -6.87 0.59
CA ILE A 107 5.38 -7.98 -0.06
C ILE A 107 3.89 -7.99 0.33
N THR A 108 3.52 -7.61 1.55
CA THR A 108 2.10 -7.52 1.97
C THR A 108 1.41 -6.23 1.55
N SER A 109 2.14 -5.15 1.27
CA SER A 109 1.57 -3.89 0.78
C SER A 109 0.76 -4.04 -0.52
N PRO A 110 1.23 -4.75 -1.57
CA PRO A 110 0.41 -4.99 -2.77
C PRO A 110 -0.79 -5.90 -2.49
N ILE A 111 -0.68 -6.81 -1.52
CA ILE A 111 -1.79 -7.70 -1.11
C ILE A 111 -2.91 -6.88 -0.45
N TRP A 112 -2.57 -5.94 0.44
CA TRP A 112 -3.55 -5.05 1.05
C TRP A 112 -4.19 -4.11 0.03
N PHE A 113 -3.41 -3.59 -0.92
CA PHE A 113 -3.95 -2.77 -2.00
C PHE A 113 -4.92 -3.55 -2.89
N SER A 114 -4.56 -4.77 -3.26
CA SER A 114 -5.43 -5.68 -4.04
C SER A 114 -6.69 -6.08 -3.26
N LEU A 115 -6.57 -6.33 -1.95
CA LEU A 115 -7.69 -6.69 -1.07
C LEU A 115 -8.68 -5.53 -0.90
N MET A 116 -8.20 -4.29 -0.75
CA MET A 116 -9.04 -3.09 -0.71
C MET A 116 -9.76 -2.87 -2.04
N CYS A 117 -9.05 -3.06 -3.16
CA CYS A 117 -9.64 -2.97 -4.49
C CYS A 117 -10.75 -4.02 -4.67
N ALA A 118 -10.52 -5.27 -4.25
CA ALA A 118 -11.52 -6.33 -4.31
C ALA A 118 -12.76 -6.00 -3.46
N PHE A 119 -12.57 -5.49 -2.25
CA PHE A 119 -13.68 -5.10 -1.39
C PHE A 119 -14.49 -3.93 -1.98
N ALA A 120 -13.81 -2.93 -2.53
CA ALA A 120 -14.44 -1.82 -3.23
C ALA A 120 -15.22 -2.29 -4.48
N ALA A 121 -14.65 -3.23 -5.24
CA ALA A 121 -15.30 -3.81 -6.42
C ALA A 121 -16.57 -4.60 -6.04
N ILE A 122 -16.51 -5.41 -4.97
CA ILE A 122 -17.69 -6.13 -4.46
C ILE A 122 -18.78 -5.14 -4.03
N ALA A 123 -18.41 -4.09 -3.30
CA ALA A 123 -19.36 -3.06 -2.89
C ALA A 123 -20.00 -2.34 -4.09
N LEU A 124 -19.20 -1.98 -5.09
CA LEU A 124 -19.67 -1.35 -6.33
C LEU A 124 -20.57 -2.29 -7.14
N ALA A 125 -20.25 -3.59 -7.21
CA ALA A 125 -21.07 -4.58 -7.89
C ALA A 125 -22.45 -4.71 -7.25
N ILE A 126 -22.51 -4.76 -5.92
CA ILE A 126 -23.76 -4.78 -5.16
C ILE A 126 -24.57 -3.50 -5.44
N LEU A 127 -23.91 -2.33 -5.46
CA LEU A 127 -24.56 -1.06 -5.79
C LEU A 127 -25.17 -1.08 -7.21
N CYS A 128 -24.39 -1.51 -8.21
CA CYS A 128 -24.85 -1.62 -9.59
C CYS A 128 -26.00 -2.62 -9.73
N ALA A 129 -25.95 -3.77 -9.05
CA ALA A 129 -27.02 -4.76 -9.08
C ALA A 129 -28.32 -4.18 -8.50
N LEU A 130 -28.26 -3.47 -7.36
CA LEU A 130 -29.43 -2.81 -6.77
C LEU A 130 -30.01 -1.75 -7.71
N LEU A 131 -29.16 -0.93 -8.33
CA LEU A 131 -29.61 0.08 -9.29
C LEU A 131 -30.26 -0.56 -10.52
N SER A 132 -29.69 -1.65 -11.03
CA SER A 132 -30.24 -2.41 -12.16
C SER A 132 -31.63 -2.95 -11.85
N ILE A 133 -31.84 -3.51 -10.65
CA ILE A 133 -33.16 -3.99 -10.21
C ILE A 133 -34.18 -2.85 -10.19
N ILE A 134 -33.80 -1.67 -9.70
CA ILE A 134 -34.69 -0.49 -9.69
C ILE A 134 -35.12 -0.14 -11.11
N ILE A 135 -34.17 0.00 -12.03
CA ILE A 135 -34.45 0.34 -13.43
C ILE A 135 -35.32 -0.75 -14.08
N ALA A 136 -35.03 -2.03 -13.82
CA ALA A 136 -35.79 -3.15 -14.37
C ALA A 136 -37.25 -3.15 -13.89
N VAL A 137 -37.52 -2.87 -12.61
CA VAL A 137 -38.88 -2.80 -12.07
C VAL A 137 -39.67 -1.66 -12.72
N PHE A 138 -39.07 -0.48 -12.86
CA PHE A 138 -39.72 0.65 -13.54
C PHE A 138 -39.93 0.36 -15.03
N ALA A 139 -38.92 -0.14 -15.74
CA ALA A 139 -39.02 -0.49 -17.15
C ALA A 139 -40.11 -1.54 -17.40
N THR A 140 -40.20 -2.55 -16.53
CA THR A 140 -41.25 -3.58 -16.60
C THR A 140 -42.63 -2.97 -16.36
N GLY A 141 -42.79 -2.14 -15.33
CA GLY A 141 -44.06 -1.47 -15.03
C GLY A 141 -44.53 -0.55 -16.15
N PHE A 142 -43.64 0.25 -16.74
CA PHE A 142 -43.95 1.08 -17.90
C PHE A 142 -44.32 0.24 -19.12
N SER A 143 -43.55 -0.81 -19.41
CA SER A 143 -43.82 -1.71 -20.53
C SER A 143 -45.17 -2.40 -20.40
N LEU A 144 -45.55 -2.84 -19.19
CA LEU A 144 -46.85 -3.47 -18.93
C LEU A 144 -48.00 -2.48 -19.08
N THR A 145 -47.80 -1.23 -18.66
CA THR A 145 -48.81 -0.17 -18.79
C THR A 145 -49.04 0.18 -20.27
N ILE A 146 -47.96 0.37 -21.04
CA ILE A 146 -48.03 0.67 -22.47
C ILE A 146 -48.61 -0.54 -23.23
N GLY A 147 -48.13 -1.74 -22.95
CA GLY A 147 -48.66 -2.98 -23.53
C GLY A 147 -50.15 -3.18 -23.22
N GLY A 148 -50.57 -2.85 -21.99
CA GLY A 148 -51.96 -2.85 -21.55
C GLY A 148 -52.86 -1.94 -22.40
N ILE A 149 -52.40 -0.71 -22.69
CA ILE A 149 -53.10 0.24 -23.56
C ILE A 149 -53.28 -0.34 -24.97
N VAL A 150 -52.24 -0.96 -25.53
CA VAL A 150 -52.33 -1.58 -26.86
C VAL A 150 -53.32 -2.75 -26.88
N THR A 151 -53.27 -3.63 -25.87
CA THR A 151 -54.20 -4.76 -25.75
C THR A 151 -55.64 -4.36 -25.48
N LEU A 152 -55.90 -3.13 -25.07
CA LEU A 152 -57.26 -2.62 -24.84
C LEU A 152 -58.06 -2.54 -26.15
N PHE A 153 -57.37 -2.40 -27.29
CA PHE A 153 -57.97 -2.41 -28.62
C PHE A 153 -58.28 -3.81 -29.16
N THR A 154 -57.77 -4.87 -28.53
CA THR A 154 -58.01 -6.26 -28.95
C THR A 154 -58.90 -7.00 -27.97
N VAL A 155 -58.61 -6.88 -26.67
CA VAL A 155 -59.31 -7.59 -25.59
C VAL A 155 -59.46 -6.64 -24.39
N TYR A 156 -60.60 -5.97 -24.32
CA TYR A 156 -60.88 -4.93 -23.31
C TYR A 156 -60.57 -5.34 -21.85
N PRO A 157 -61.00 -6.52 -21.35
CA PRO A 157 -60.74 -6.91 -19.96
C PRO A 157 -59.25 -7.14 -19.68
N ALA A 158 -58.53 -7.72 -20.64
CA ALA A 158 -57.09 -8.00 -20.49
C ALA A 158 -56.27 -6.71 -20.48
N GLY A 159 -56.63 -5.72 -21.31
CA GLY A 159 -55.97 -4.41 -21.34
C GLY A 159 -56.10 -3.67 -20.01
N ILE A 160 -57.30 -3.62 -19.42
CA ILE A 160 -57.52 -2.98 -18.11
C ILE A 160 -56.72 -3.69 -17.00
N ALA A 161 -56.70 -5.03 -17.02
CA ALA A 161 -55.94 -5.81 -16.05
C ALA A 161 -54.42 -5.55 -16.16
N LEU A 162 -53.87 -5.45 -17.38
CA LEU A 162 -52.45 -5.18 -17.61
C LEU A 162 -52.04 -3.76 -17.21
N ILE A 163 -52.89 -2.76 -17.47
CA ILE A 163 -52.67 -1.38 -16.99
C ILE A 163 -52.67 -1.34 -15.46
N GLY A 164 -53.64 -1.99 -14.83
CA GLY A 164 -53.71 -2.10 -13.37
C GLY A 164 -52.48 -2.80 -12.79
N ALA A 165 -52.07 -3.92 -13.37
CA ALA A 165 -50.86 -4.64 -12.98
C ALA A 165 -49.59 -3.78 -13.14
N GLY A 166 -49.46 -3.03 -14.24
CA GLY A 166 -48.36 -2.12 -14.48
C GLY A 166 -48.27 -1.01 -13.43
N LEU A 167 -49.38 -0.35 -13.13
CA LEU A 167 -49.46 0.70 -12.10
C LEU A 167 -49.18 0.17 -10.70
N ILE A 168 -49.69 -1.02 -10.36
CA ILE A 168 -49.38 -1.70 -9.09
C ILE A 168 -47.89 -2.01 -9.01
N CYS A 169 -47.28 -2.51 -10.09
CA CYS A 169 -45.84 -2.78 -10.15
C CYS A 169 -45.01 -1.51 -9.94
N ILE A 170 -45.38 -0.39 -10.56
CA ILE A 170 -44.70 0.90 -10.37
C ILE A 170 -44.90 1.41 -8.93
N GLY A 171 -46.11 1.30 -8.38
CA GLY A 171 -46.43 1.73 -7.02
C GLY A 171 -45.68 0.94 -5.95
N LEU A 172 -45.71 -0.39 -6.03
CA LEU A 172 -44.96 -1.29 -5.14
C LEU A 172 -43.45 -1.13 -5.33
N GLY A 173 -43.00 -1.05 -6.58
CA GLY A 173 -41.61 -0.78 -6.93
C GLY A 173 -41.12 0.50 -6.26
N GLY A 174 -41.85 1.60 -6.39
CA GLY A 174 -41.54 2.87 -5.74
C GLY A 174 -41.47 2.80 -4.21
N MET A 175 -42.40 2.07 -3.57
CA MET A 175 -42.38 1.87 -2.11
C MET A 175 -41.14 1.12 -1.62
N ILE A 176 -40.65 0.14 -2.41
CA ILE A 176 -39.45 -0.65 -2.10
C ILE A 176 -38.17 0.10 -2.47
N VAL A 177 -38.21 1.01 -3.45
CA VAL A 177 -37.05 1.79 -3.90
C VAL A 177 -36.56 2.76 -2.82
N MET A 178 -37.47 3.42 -2.09
CA MET A 178 -37.10 4.40 -1.07
C MET A 178 -36.23 3.84 0.08
N PRO A 179 -36.54 2.67 0.70
CA PRO A 179 -35.65 2.06 1.67
C PRO A 179 -34.34 1.57 1.05
N ILE A 180 -34.34 1.09 -0.20
CA ILE A 180 -33.11 0.64 -0.89
C ILE A 180 -32.15 1.82 -1.12
N ILE A 181 -32.64 2.96 -1.60
CA ILE A 181 -31.81 4.18 -1.78
C ILE A 181 -31.23 4.63 -0.45
N ARG A 182 -32.03 4.61 0.62
CA ARG A 182 -31.56 4.98 1.97
C ARG A 182 -30.54 3.98 2.52
N CYS A 183 -30.68 2.69 2.18
CA CYS A 183 -29.73 1.65 2.54
C CYS A 183 -28.41 1.82 1.77
N ILE A 184 -28.48 2.10 0.47
CA ILE A 184 -27.33 2.43 -0.39
C ILE A 184 -26.57 3.63 0.16
N TRP A 185 -27.27 4.72 0.49
CA TRP A 185 -26.63 5.92 1.05
C TRP A 185 -25.90 5.59 2.36
N ARG A 186 -26.55 4.88 3.28
CA ARG A 186 -25.87 4.45 4.53
C ARG A 186 -24.71 3.50 4.26
N GLY A 187 -24.83 2.60 3.28
CA GLY A 187 -23.78 1.69 2.86
C GLY A 187 -22.55 2.44 2.35
N CYS A 188 -22.75 3.39 1.43
CA CYS A 188 -21.69 4.25 0.90
C CYS A 188 -21.04 5.10 2.00
N VAL A 189 -21.83 5.72 2.87
CA VAL A 189 -21.30 6.50 4.01
C VAL A 189 -20.54 5.61 5.00
N SER A 190 -21.02 4.39 5.26
CA SER A 190 -20.35 3.43 6.14
C SER A 190 -19.03 2.94 5.54
N LEU A 191 -18.99 2.66 4.24
CA LEU A 191 -17.78 2.30 3.50
C LEU A 191 -16.76 3.43 3.55
N PHE A 192 -17.21 4.67 3.32
CA PHE A 192 -16.36 5.84 3.40
C PHE A 192 -15.78 6.00 4.81
N ASN A 193 -16.61 5.96 5.86
CA ASN A 193 -16.11 6.04 7.24
C ASN A 193 -15.13 4.91 7.61
N LYS A 194 -15.38 3.68 7.14
CA LYS A 194 -14.45 2.56 7.37
C LYS A 194 -13.13 2.76 6.64
N PHE A 195 -13.18 3.26 5.41
CA PHE A 195 -11.99 3.60 4.63
C PHE A 195 -11.17 4.70 5.33
N THR A 196 -11.81 5.79 5.74
CA THR A 196 -11.13 6.90 6.42
C THR A 196 -10.49 6.45 7.74
N ASN A 197 -11.18 5.61 8.52
CA ASN A 197 -10.63 5.04 9.75
C ASN A 197 -9.47 4.07 9.48
N PHE A 198 -9.55 3.28 8.41
CA PHE A 198 -8.48 2.37 8.02
C PHE A 198 -7.22 3.14 7.61
N VAL A 199 -7.37 4.18 6.78
CA VAL A 199 -6.27 5.06 6.38
C VAL A 199 -5.65 5.76 7.60
N HIS A 200 -6.47 6.30 8.49
CA HIS A 200 -5.98 6.93 9.72
C HIS A 200 -5.20 5.96 10.60
N ARG A 201 -5.69 4.71 10.75
CA ARG A 201 -5.02 3.66 11.52
C ARG A 201 -3.72 3.21 10.88
N PHE A 202 -3.66 3.14 9.56
CA PHE A 202 -2.43 2.81 8.83
C PHE A 202 -1.39 3.93 8.98
N VAL A 203 -1.79 5.19 8.84
CA VAL A 203 -0.93 6.35 9.03
C VAL A 203 -0.44 6.43 10.49
N SER A 204 -1.32 6.27 11.47
CA SER A 204 -0.92 6.28 12.89
C SER A 204 -0.03 5.11 13.27
N SER A 205 -0.19 3.95 12.61
CA SER A 205 0.68 2.78 12.82
C SER A 205 2.07 2.96 12.23
N LYS A 206 2.25 3.87 11.25
CA LYS A 206 3.56 4.22 10.70
C LYS A 206 4.28 5.32 11.47
N ALA A 207 3.62 6.01 12.41
CA ALA A 207 4.22 7.06 13.22
C ALA A 207 4.88 6.56 14.52
N VAL A 208 4.83 5.25 14.80
CA VAL A 208 5.33 4.63 16.05
C VAL A 208 6.44 3.59 15.80
N ALA A 209 6.86 3.39 14.55
CA ALA A 209 8.00 2.55 14.17
C ALA A 209 9.02 3.41 13.43
#